data_AF-A0A2N3C6C3-F1
#
_entry.id   AF-A0A2N3C6C3-F1
#
_cell.length_a   1.000
_cell.length_b   1.000
_cell.length_c   1.000
_cell.angle_alpha   90.00
_cell.angle_beta   90.00
_cell.angle_gamma   90.00
#
_symmetry.space_group_name_H-M   'P 1'
#
loop_
_entity.id
_entity.type
_entity.pdbx_description
1 polymer ?
#
loop_
_entity_poly.entity_id
_entity_poly.type
_entity_poly.pdbx_seq_one_letter_code
_entity_poly.pdbx_strand_id
1 'polypeptide(L)'
;MRRISIFGATGSIGANTVDLIRRAGGADAFQVVALTGGRNLAALADLAREFRAEVAVTAHEDALPELRAALAGSGIEAAAGAAAIAEAADRPTDWAMSAIVGAAGLLPGLHSLAHGGTVALANKESMVCAGPLMQAEAARHGATILPVDSEHSAIYQALAGEARAQVERVIITASGGPFRTWTPERIARATLAEAVAHPNWDMGQRISVDSASLFNKALEVIEAKELFGFTPEQIEVVI
;
A
#
# COMPACT_ATOMS: atom_id res chain seq x y z
N MET A 1 8.83 -19.54 10.83
CA MET A 1 8.08 -19.14 9.61
C MET A 1 7.79 -17.67 9.76
N ARG A 2 8.03 -16.85 8.73
CA ARG A 2 7.80 -15.39 8.84
C ARG A 2 6.30 -15.11 8.91
N ARG A 3 5.85 -14.34 9.89
CA ARG A 3 4.45 -13.93 10.10
C ARG A 3 4.16 -12.68 9.27
N ILE A 4 3.15 -12.76 8.41
CA ILE A 4 2.81 -11.67 7.48
C ILE A 4 1.33 -11.30 7.52
N SER A 5 1.03 -10.01 7.38
CA SER A 5 -0.33 -9.50 7.18
C SER A 5 -0.40 -8.70 5.88
N ILE A 6 -1.53 -8.80 5.17
CA ILE A 6 -1.76 -8.06 3.92
C ILE A 6 -3.06 -7.26 4.04
N PHE A 7 -2.92 -5.95 4.21
CA PHE A 7 -4.03 -5.02 4.27
C PHE A 7 -4.36 -4.53 2.85
N GLY A 8 -5.50 -4.95 2.30
CA GLY A 8 -5.86 -4.70 0.90
C GLY A 8 -5.45 -5.81 -0.08
N ALA A 9 -5.54 -7.07 0.36
CA ALA A 9 -5.11 -8.27 -0.37
C ALA A 9 -5.81 -8.46 -1.74
N THR A 10 -7.02 -7.96 -1.91
CA THR A 10 -7.80 -8.11 -3.16
C THR A 10 -7.65 -6.95 -4.14
N GLY A 11 -6.81 -5.96 -3.82
CA GLY A 11 -6.42 -4.88 -4.74
C GLY A 11 -5.20 -5.25 -5.59
N SER A 12 -4.78 -4.37 -6.50
CA SER A 12 -3.64 -4.60 -7.40
C SER A 12 -2.33 -4.92 -6.65
N ILE A 13 -1.94 -4.09 -5.68
CA ILE A 13 -0.74 -4.32 -4.86
C ILE A 13 -0.87 -5.60 -4.02
N GLY A 14 -2.05 -5.85 -3.45
CA GLY A 14 -2.34 -7.08 -2.70
C GLY A 14 -2.16 -8.34 -3.56
N ALA A 15 -2.69 -8.33 -4.78
CA ALA A 15 -2.57 -9.44 -5.73
C ALA A 15 -1.11 -9.68 -6.14
N ASN A 16 -0.33 -8.63 -6.41
CA ASN A 16 1.09 -8.75 -6.71
C ASN A 16 1.88 -9.28 -5.50
N THR A 17 1.55 -8.81 -4.30
CA THR A 17 2.16 -9.30 -3.04
C THR A 17 1.90 -10.79 -2.85
N VAL A 18 0.66 -11.21 -3.04
CA VAL A 18 0.23 -12.61 -2.98
C VAL A 18 0.97 -13.47 -4.01
N ASP A 19 1.10 -13.01 -5.26
CA ASP A 19 1.82 -13.74 -6.30
C ASP A 19 3.29 -13.97 -5.93
N LEU A 20 3.96 -12.96 -5.36
CA LEU A 20 5.33 -13.11 -4.84
C LEU A 20 5.40 -14.12 -3.69
N ILE A 21 4.43 -14.11 -2.77
CA ILE A 21 4.34 -15.07 -1.67
C ILE A 21 4.15 -16.49 -2.21
N ARG A 22 3.28 -16.70 -3.22
CA ARG A 22 3.11 -18.02 -3.88
C ARG A 22 4.43 -18.53 -4.44
N ARG A 23 5.12 -17.69 -5.22
CA ARG A 23 6.41 -18.04 -5.84
C ARG A 23 7.50 -18.31 -4.81
N ALA A 24 7.41 -17.71 -3.63
CA ALA A 24 8.33 -17.91 -2.52
C ALA A 24 7.97 -19.10 -1.60
N GLY A 25 7.01 -19.95 -1.98
CA GLY A 25 6.64 -21.16 -1.24
C GLY A 25 5.31 -21.09 -0.47
N GLY A 26 4.58 -19.98 -0.60
CA GLY A 26 3.21 -19.85 -0.12
C GLY A 26 3.04 -20.13 1.37
N ALA A 27 1.99 -20.88 1.70
CA ALA A 27 1.63 -21.18 3.09
C ALA A 27 2.67 -22.02 3.85
N ASP A 28 3.61 -22.66 3.16
CA ASP A 28 4.66 -23.46 3.79
C ASP A 28 5.91 -22.62 4.15
N ALA A 29 6.06 -21.45 3.52
CA ALA A 29 7.13 -20.50 3.79
C ALA A 29 6.69 -19.34 4.71
N PHE A 30 5.39 -19.01 4.71
CA PHE A 30 4.85 -17.86 5.42
C PHE A 30 3.62 -18.23 6.27
N GLN A 31 3.55 -17.63 7.46
CA GLN A 31 2.36 -17.66 8.30
C GLN A 31 1.54 -16.40 8.01
N VAL A 32 0.46 -16.54 7.25
CA VAL A 32 -0.44 -15.41 6.98
C VAL A 32 -1.33 -15.18 8.20
N VAL A 33 -1.13 -14.06 8.87
CA VAL A 33 -1.87 -13.68 10.08
C VAL A 33 -3.19 -13.05 9.68
N ALA A 34 -3.16 -11.95 8.92
CA ALA A 34 -4.38 -11.30 8.47
C ALA A 34 -4.37 -11.04 6.96
N LEU A 35 -5.51 -11.27 6.32
CA LEU A 35 -5.83 -10.74 4.99
C LEU A 35 -7.03 -9.81 5.10
N THR A 36 -6.94 -8.61 4.53
CA THR A 36 -8.11 -7.72 4.45
C THR A 36 -8.49 -7.42 3.01
N GLY A 37 -9.79 -7.20 2.77
CA GLY A 37 -10.31 -6.88 1.45
C GLY A 37 -11.55 -6.00 1.51
N GLY A 38 -11.94 -5.44 0.37
CA GLY A 38 -13.20 -4.71 0.21
C GLY A 38 -14.38 -5.65 -0.04
N ARG A 39 -15.10 -5.41 -1.13
CA ARG A 39 -16.30 -6.20 -1.53
C ARG A 39 -16.00 -7.44 -2.36
N ASN A 40 -14.77 -7.67 -2.79
CA ASN A 40 -14.41 -8.90 -3.51
C ASN A 40 -14.23 -10.07 -2.52
N LEU A 41 -15.36 -10.53 -1.95
CA LEU A 41 -15.36 -11.54 -0.89
C LEU A 41 -14.93 -12.92 -1.36
N ALA A 42 -15.30 -13.30 -2.59
CA ALA A 42 -14.86 -14.56 -3.19
C ALA A 42 -13.33 -14.63 -3.24
N ALA A 43 -12.68 -13.61 -3.82
CA ALA A 43 -11.22 -13.55 -3.86
C ALA A 43 -10.59 -13.51 -2.45
N LEU A 44 -11.17 -12.76 -1.51
CA LEU A 44 -10.67 -12.71 -0.14
C LEU A 44 -10.74 -14.09 0.54
N ALA A 45 -11.85 -14.81 0.39
CA ALA A 45 -12.04 -16.13 0.97
C ALA A 45 -11.12 -17.18 0.32
N ASP A 46 -10.95 -17.13 -1.01
CA ASP A 46 -10.04 -18.01 -1.74
C ASP A 46 -8.60 -17.83 -1.26
N LEU A 47 -8.13 -16.58 -1.17
CA LEU A 47 -6.79 -16.26 -0.66
C LEU A 47 -6.61 -16.70 0.79
N ALA A 48 -7.60 -16.45 1.65
CA ALA A 48 -7.52 -16.85 3.06
C ALA A 48 -7.40 -18.37 3.21
N ARG A 49 -8.18 -19.14 2.44
CA ARG A 49 -8.10 -20.60 2.41
C ARG A 49 -6.76 -21.09 1.86
N GLU A 50 -6.31 -20.52 0.75
CA GLU A 50 -5.04 -20.87 0.11
C GLU A 50 -3.87 -20.72 1.08
N PHE A 51 -3.79 -19.58 1.77
CA PHE A 51 -2.69 -19.29 2.68
C PHE A 51 -2.88 -19.73 4.12
N ARG A 52 -4.00 -20.40 4.42
CA ARG A 52 -4.37 -20.81 5.79
C ARG A 52 -4.30 -19.62 6.76
N ALA A 53 -4.86 -18.48 6.33
CA ALA A 53 -4.80 -17.24 7.10
C ALA A 53 -5.45 -17.40 8.48
N GLU A 54 -4.93 -16.73 9.52
CA GLU A 54 -5.58 -16.78 10.84
C GLU A 54 -6.93 -16.01 10.82
N VAL A 55 -6.98 -14.86 10.15
CA VAL A 55 -8.20 -14.05 9.98
C VAL A 55 -8.32 -13.45 8.58
N ALA A 56 -9.55 -13.43 8.06
CA ALA A 56 -9.94 -12.64 6.90
C ALA A 56 -10.91 -11.53 7.32
N VAL A 57 -10.62 -10.29 6.94
CA VAL A 57 -11.41 -9.11 7.33
C VAL A 57 -11.93 -8.36 6.11
N THR A 58 -13.25 -8.22 5.98
CA THR A 58 -13.83 -7.31 4.97
C THR A 58 -13.97 -5.90 5.54
N ALA A 59 -13.72 -4.87 4.73
CA ALA A 59 -13.95 -3.48 5.13
C ALA A 59 -15.44 -3.15 5.39
N HIS A 60 -16.36 -4.02 4.98
CA HIS A 60 -17.79 -3.77 4.94
C HIS A 60 -18.55 -4.65 5.94
N GLU A 61 -19.09 -4.06 7.01
CA GLU A 61 -19.83 -4.78 8.06
C GLU A 61 -21.03 -5.55 7.52
N ASP A 62 -21.73 -4.99 6.53
CA ASP A 62 -22.85 -5.62 5.82
C ASP A 62 -22.45 -6.91 5.08
N ALA A 63 -21.17 -7.06 4.76
CA ALA A 63 -20.63 -8.18 3.99
C ALA A 63 -20.12 -9.34 4.88
N LEU A 64 -20.12 -9.19 6.20
CA LEU A 64 -19.65 -10.21 7.14
C LEU A 64 -20.39 -11.56 7.02
N PRO A 65 -21.73 -11.62 6.87
CA PRO A 65 -22.43 -12.90 6.77
C PRO A 65 -21.98 -13.70 5.54
N GLU A 66 -21.76 -13.04 4.41
CA GLU A 66 -21.30 -13.66 3.17
C GLU A 66 -19.85 -14.16 3.30
N LEU A 67 -18.95 -13.36 3.90
CA LEU A 67 -17.57 -13.79 4.16
C LEU A 67 -17.52 -15.01 5.08
N ARG A 68 -18.33 -15.04 6.15
CA ARG A 68 -18.45 -16.20 7.05
C ARG A 68 -18.93 -17.45 6.32
N ALA A 69 -19.92 -17.31 5.45
CA ALA A 69 -20.42 -18.42 4.64
C ALA A 69 -19.31 -18.95 3.71
N ALA A 70 -18.58 -18.06 3.03
CA ALA A 70 -17.47 -18.43 2.15
C ALA A 70 -16.30 -19.13 2.89
N LEU A 71 -16.10 -18.82 4.18
CA LEU A 71 -15.06 -19.41 5.04
C LEU A 71 -15.54 -20.61 5.88
N ALA A 72 -16.80 -21.04 5.74
CA ALA A 72 -17.35 -22.15 6.52
C ALA A 72 -16.47 -23.42 6.41
N GLY A 73 -16.21 -24.06 7.55
CA GLY A 73 -15.39 -25.28 7.64
C GLY A 73 -13.88 -25.09 7.44
N SER A 74 -13.39 -23.87 7.22
CA SER A 74 -11.95 -23.61 7.07
C SER A 74 -11.20 -23.46 8.40
N GLY A 75 -11.90 -23.12 9.48
CA GLY A 75 -11.28 -22.74 10.76
C GLY A 75 -10.71 -21.31 10.79
N ILE A 76 -10.83 -20.56 9.68
CA ILE A 76 -10.35 -19.18 9.55
C ILE A 76 -11.36 -18.23 10.19
N GLU A 77 -10.87 -17.29 10.99
CA GLU A 77 -11.70 -16.26 11.59
C GLU A 77 -12.20 -15.26 10.52
N ALA A 78 -13.46 -14.86 10.62
CA ALA A 78 -14.05 -13.86 9.74
C ALA A 78 -14.56 -12.66 10.56
N ALA A 79 -14.04 -11.47 10.25
CA ALA A 79 -14.41 -10.22 10.88
C ALA A 79 -14.70 -9.13 9.83
N ALA A 80 -15.24 -7.99 10.26
CA ALA A 80 -15.59 -6.92 9.34
C ALA A 80 -15.52 -5.52 9.97
N GLY A 81 -15.34 -4.52 9.11
CA GLY A 81 -15.34 -3.11 9.48
C GLY A 81 -13.96 -2.58 9.86
N ALA A 82 -13.86 -1.26 9.99
CA ALA A 82 -12.60 -0.57 10.28
C ALA A 82 -11.99 -0.97 11.63
N ALA A 83 -12.83 -1.24 12.64
CA ALA A 83 -12.38 -1.69 13.96
C ALA A 83 -11.70 -3.08 13.87
N ALA A 84 -12.29 -4.02 13.14
CA ALA A 84 -11.69 -5.34 12.93
C ALA A 84 -10.40 -5.28 12.10
N ILE A 85 -10.29 -4.33 11.16
CA ILE A 85 -9.04 -4.10 10.42
C ILE A 85 -7.93 -3.60 11.35
N ALA A 86 -8.25 -2.67 12.26
CA ALA A 86 -7.31 -2.19 13.26
C ALA A 86 -6.91 -3.31 14.25
N GLU A 87 -7.86 -4.09 14.73
CA GLU A 87 -7.58 -5.26 15.60
C GLU A 87 -6.71 -6.30 14.88
N ALA A 88 -6.94 -6.55 13.59
CA ALA A 88 -6.10 -7.43 12.79
C ALA A 88 -4.67 -6.89 12.64
N ALA A 89 -4.49 -5.56 12.62
CA ALA A 89 -3.19 -4.91 12.63
C ALA A 89 -2.48 -4.97 13.99
N ASP A 90 -3.22 -5.20 15.08
CA ASP A 90 -2.66 -5.46 16.40
C ASP A 90 -2.16 -6.90 16.60
N ARG A 91 -2.41 -7.80 15.65
CA ARG A 91 -1.89 -9.16 15.71
C ARG A 91 -0.38 -9.15 15.40
N PRO A 92 0.46 -9.80 16.22
CA PRO A 92 1.91 -9.81 16.00
C PRO A 92 2.29 -10.32 14.61
N THR A 93 3.02 -9.50 13.85
CA THR A 93 3.56 -9.84 12.53
C THR A 93 5.00 -9.36 12.38
N ASP A 94 5.80 -10.10 11.60
CA ASP A 94 7.15 -9.65 11.25
C ASP A 94 7.10 -8.62 10.11
N TRP A 95 6.07 -8.70 9.28
CA TRP A 95 5.92 -7.87 8.10
C TRP A 95 4.45 -7.64 7.72
N ALA A 96 4.05 -6.38 7.56
CA ALA A 96 2.71 -5.98 7.14
C ALA A 96 2.75 -5.21 5.82
N MET A 97 2.02 -5.68 4.81
CA MET A 97 1.78 -4.93 3.57
C MET A 97 0.63 -3.95 3.79
N SER A 98 0.92 -2.65 3.72
CA SER A 98 -0.06 -1.57 3.75
C SER A 98 -0.45 -1.16 2.32
N ALA A 99 -1.52 -1.76 1.81
CA ALA A 99 -2.02 -1.58 0.44
C ALA A 99 -3.50 -1.15 0.38
N ILE A 100 -4.09 -0.74 1.52
CA ILE A 100 -5.41 -0.10 1.54
C ILE A 100 -5.29 1.28 0.90
N VAL A 101 -6.16 1.58 -0.07
CA VAL A 101 -6.15 2.86 -0.78
C VAL A 101 -6.64 4.01 0.12
N GLY A 102 -6.00 5.17 0.02
CA GLY A 102 -6.40 6.38 0.74
C GLY A 102 -6.12 6.38 2.24
N ALA A 103 -6.71 7.33 2.95
CA ALA A 103 -6.48 7.53 4.38
C ALA A 103 -6.99 6.36 5.26
N ALA A 104 -7.80 5.46 4.70
CA ALA A 104 -8.27 4.26 5.42
C ALA A 104 -7.12 3.31 5.79
N GLY A 105 -5.97 3.39 5.11
CA GLY A 105 -4.76 2.63 5.46
C GLY A 105 -3.98 3.17 6.65
N LEU A 106 -4.25 4.40 7.11
CA LEU A 106 -3.45 5.06 8.13
C LEU A 106 -3.54 4.36 9.48
N LEU A 107 -4.77 4.12 9.96
CA LEU A 107 -5.00 3.50 11.25
C LEU A 107 -4.36 2.10 11.35
N PRO A 108 -4.62 1.14 10.45
CA PRO A 108 -3.94 -0.16 10.50
C PRO A 108 -2.42 -0.04 10.31
N GLY A 109 -1.93 0.96 9.56
CA GLY A 109 -0.51 1.26 9.44
C GLY A 109 0.12 1.63 10.79
N LEU A 110 -0.50 2.55 11.54
CA LEU A 110 -0.03 2.95 12.88
C LEU A 110 -0.06 1.78 13.88
N HIS A 111 -1.14 1.00 13.88
CA HIS A 111 -1.24 -0.19 14.72
C HIS A 111 -0.14 -1.21 14.39
N SER A 112 0.12 -1.48 13.10
CA SER A 112 1.19 -2.40 12.69
C SER A 112 2.58 -1.90 13.12
N LEU A 113 2.84 -0.58 13.05
CA LEU A 113 4.09 0.02 13.53
C LEU A 113 4.25 -0.11 15.05
N ALA A 114 3.15 -0.11 15.80
CA ALA A 114 3.18 -0.20 17.25
C ALA A 114 3.76 -1.53 17.79
N HIS A 115 3.93 -2.53 16.93
CA HIS A 115 4.48 -3.85 17.29
C HIS A 115 5.96 -4.03 16.89
N GLY A 116 6.63 -2.99 16.37
CA GLY A 116 8.08 -3.03 16.09
C GLY A 116 8.48 -3.83 14.85
N GLY A 117 7.51 -4.33 14.07
CA GLY A 117 7.76 -5.09 12.84
C GLY A 117 8.14 -4.21 11.64
N THR A 118 8.12 -4.79 10.43
CA THR A 118 8.26 -4.01 9.19
C THR A 118 6.90 -3.71 8.58
N VAL A 119 6.61 -2.45 8.27
CA VAL A 119 5.46 -2.06 7.45
C VAL A 119 5.95 -1.73 6.04
N ALA A 120 5.63 -2.59 5.09
CA ALA A 120 5.80 -2.31 3.66
C ALA A 120 4.68 -1.38 3.20
N LEU A 121 5.02 -0.11 2.99
CA LEU A 121 4.07 0.97 2.74
C LEU A 121 3.93 1.23 1.23
N ALA A 122 2.81 0.77 0.66
CA ALA A 122 2.38 1.13 -0.69
C ALA A 122 1.36 2.29 -0.69
N ASN A 123 0.68 2.50 0.44
CA ASN A 123 -0.30 3.55 0.62
C ASN A 123 0.36 4.90 0.93
N LYS A 124 0.73 5.63 -0.13
CA LYS A 124 1.33 6.97 -0.05
C LYS A 124 0.48 7.97 0.74
N GLU A 125 -0.84 7.88 0.65
CA GLU A 125 -1.73 8.85 1.29
C GLU A 125 -1.58 8.87 2.82
N SER A 126 -1.23 7.74 3.44
CA SER A 126 -0.94 7.71 4.88
C SER A 126 0.32 8.51 5.22
N MET A 127 1.37 8.37 4.41
CA MET A 127 2.61 9.14 4.60
C MET A 127 2.41 10.63 4.31
N VAL A 128 1.64 10.97 3.28
CA VAL A 128 1.30 12.36 2.96
C VAL A 128 0.48 13.02 4.06
N CYS A 129 -0.54 12.34 4.59
CA CYS A 129 -1.43 12.92 5.59
C CYS A 129 -0.83 12.92 7.01
N ALA A 130 0.05 11.98 7.34
CA ALA A 130 0.49 11.73 8.71
C ALA A 130 1.97 11.34 8.83
N GLY A 131 2.82 11.75 7.90
CA GLY A 131 4.24 11.36 7.85
C GLY A 131 5.00 11.53 9.17
N PRO A 132 4.99 12.71 9.81
CA PRO A 132 5.64 12.89 11.11
C PRO A 132 5.11 11.97 12.21
N LEU A 133 3.81 11.67 12.20
CA LEU A 133 3.18 10.76 13.16
C LEU A 133 3.62 9.30 12.91
N MET A 134 3.61 8.85 11.64
CA MET A 134 4.04 7.50 11.28
C MET A 134 5.52 7.29 11.59
N GLN A 135 6.38 8.26 11.28
CA GLN A 135 7.81 8.21 11.57
C GLN A 135 8.08 8.18 13.08
N ALA A 136 7.36 9.01 13.85
CA ALA A 136 7.47 9.01 15.31
C ALA A 136 7.03 7.67 15.92
N GLU A 137 5.93 7.09 15.43
CA GLU A 137 5.44 5.79 15.90
C GLU A 137 6.43 4.68 15.54
N ALA A 138 6.97 4.67 14.33
CA ALA A 138 7.98 3.71 13.92
C ALA A 138 9.23 3.79 14.82
N ALA A 139 9.74 5.00 15.05
CA ALA A 139 10.89 5.23 15.92
C ALA A 139 10.64 4.83 17.38
N ARG A 140 9.42 5.08 17.90
CA ARG A 140 9.02 4.75 19.27
C ARG A 140 9.10 3.26 19.57
N HIS A 141 8.82 2.41 18.58
CA HIS A 141 8.76 0.95 18.75
C HIS A 141 9.88 0.19 18.03
N GLY A 142 10.81 0.90 17.39
CA GLY A 142 11.85 0.29 16.58
C GLY A 142 11.33 -0.43 15.33
N ALA A 143 10.15 -0.02 14.84
CA ALA A 143 9.59 -0.55 13.60
C ALA A 143 10.28 0.05 12.38
N THR A 144 10.15 -0.64 11.25
CA THR A 144 10.70 -0.18 9.96
C THR A 144 9.57 0.13 8.99
N ILE A 145 9.58 1.34 8.40
CA ILE A 145 8.75 1.67 7.24
C ILE A 145 9.58 1.37 5.98
N LEU A 146 9.12 0.44 5.16
CA LEU A 146 9.75 0.06 3.90
C LEU A 146 8.90 0.59 2.73
N PRO A 147 9.39 1.55 1.93
CA PRO A 147 8.61 2.08 0.81
C PRO A 147 8.43 1.04 -0.30
N VAL A 148 7.18 0.88 -0.76
CA VAL A 148 6.80 -0.02 -1.85
C VAL A 148 6.49 0.74 -3.13
N ASP A 149 6.10 2.02 -3.03
CA ASP A 149 5.90 2.87 -4.20
C ASP A 149 7.19 2.92 -5.05
N SER A 150 7.07 2.86 -6.37
CA SER A 150 8.19 2.49 -7.26
C SER A 150 9.37 3.43 -7.15
N GLU A 151 9.11 4.74 -7.17
CA GLU A 151 10.11 5.79 -7.12
C GLU A 151 10.78 5.83 -5.74
N HIS A 152 10.03 5.67 -4.65
CA HIS A 152 10.57 5.65 -3.29
C HIS A 152 11.32 4.34 -3.00
N SER A 153 10.88 3.23 -3.57
CA SER A 153 11.62 1.97 -3.54
C SER A 153 12.96 2.11 -4.27
N ALA A 154 12.98 2.81 -5.41
CA ALA A 154 14.21 3.11 -6.14
C ALA A 154 15.14 4.03 -5.33
N ILE A 155 14.60 5.09 -4.70
CA ILE A 155 15.36 5.96 -3.79
C ILE A 155 15.93 5.16 -2.62
N TYR A 156 15.11 4.33 -1.97
CA TYR A 156 15.55 3.50 -0.84
C TYR A 156 16.72 2.59 -1.22
N GLN A 157 16.65 1.95 -2.39
CA GLN A 157 17.73 1.12 -2.91
C GLN A 157 18.98 1.93 -3.28
N ALA A 158 18.81 3.12 -3.87
CA ALA A 158 19.92 4.00 -4.22
C ALA A 158 20.64 4.59 -2.99
N LEU A 159 19.94 4.73 -1.87
CA LEU A 159 20.52 5.20 -0.60
C LEU A 159 21.16 4.06 0.22
N ALA A 160 21.03 2.80 -0.19
CA ALA A 160 21.52 1.67 0.57
C ALA A 160 23.05 1.71 0.70
N GLY A 161 23.54 1.95 1.92
CA GLY A 161 24.98 2.08 2.21
C GLY A 161 25.53 3.50 2.09
N GLU A 162 24.71 4.48 1.69
CA GLU A 162 25.11 5.87 1.53
C GLU A 162 24.72 6.71 2.75
N ALA A 163 25.51 7.74 3.06
CA ALA A 163 25.14 8.67 4.12
C ALA A 163 24.13 9.68 3.57
N ARG A 164 22.97 9.81 4.22
CA ARG A 164 21.91 10.77 3.83
C ARG A 164 22.44 12.20 3.62
N ALA A 165 23.44 12.63 4.40
CA ALA A 165 24.07 13.95 4.29
C ALA A 165 24.87 14.18 3.00
N GLN A 166 25.23 13.12 2.27
CA GLN A 166 25.94 13.21 0.98
C GLN A 166 24.99 13.40 -0.20
N VAL A 167 23.68 13.27 0.01
CA VAL A 167 22.68 13.41 -1.05
C VAL A 167 22.44 14.88 -1.33
N GLU A 168 22.92 15.37 -2.48
CA GLU A 168 22.67 16.73 -2.95
C GLU A 168 21.23 16.88 -3.47
N ARG A 169 20.79 15.92 -4.29
CA ARG A 169 19.51 15.95 -5.00
C ARG A 169 18.95 14.55 -5.21
N VAL A 170 17.62 14.44 -5.20
CA VAL A 170 16.86 13.27 -5.61
C VAL A 170 15.95 13.63 -6.77
N ILE A 171 15.96 12.78 -7.79
CA ILE A 171 15.10 12.93 -8.97
C ILE A 171 13.99 11.89 -8.88
N ILE A 172 12.75 12.37 -8.84
CA ILE A 172 11.54 11.54 -8.90
C ILE A 172 11.03 11.60 -10.35
N THR A 173 11.20 10.51 -11.08
CA THR A 173 10.74 10.40 -12.48
C THR A 173 9.22 10.26 -12.55
N ALA A 174 8.57 10.84 -13.56
CA ALA A 174 7.13 10.74 -13.81
C ALA A 174 6.88 10.25 -15.24
N SER A 175 5.82 9.49 -15.49
CA SER A 175 5.45 9.11 -16.87
C SER A 175 4.95 10.29 -17.71
N GLY A 176 4.42 11.32 -17.04
CA GLY A 176 3.67 12.42 -17.65
C GLY A 176 2.16 12.14 -17.83
N GLY A 177 1.71 10.91 -17.58
CA GLY A 177 0.31 10.50 -17.74
C GLY A 177 -0.20 10.54 -19.20
N PRO A 178 -1.48 10.16 -19.42
CA PRO A 178 -2.10 10.17 -20.77
C PRO A 178 -2.19 11.55 -21.42
N PHE A 179 -2.11 12.63 -20.62
CA PHE A 179 -2.27 14.00 -21.10
C PHE A 179 -0.96 14.72 -21.41
N ARG A 180 0.21 14.06 -21.26
CA ARG A 180 1.55 14.64 -21.45
C ARG A 180 1.70 15.49 -22.72
N THR A 181 1.08 15.07 -23.82
CA THR A 181 1.20 15.70 -25.14
C THR A 181 -0.04 16.48 -25.57
N TRP A 182 -1.03 16.65 -24.68
CA TRP A 182 -2.30 17.32 -25.00
C TRP A 182 -2.19 18.83 -24.79
N THR A 183 -2.99 19.60 -25.53
CA THR A 183 -3.10 21.04 -25.29
C THR A 183 -3.98 21.31 -24.06
N PRO A 184 -3.81 22.46 -23.38
CA PRO A 184 -4.64 22.82 -22.23
C PRO A 184 -6.15 22.79 -22.52
N GLU A 185 -6.57 23.22 -23.71
CA GLU A 185 -7.99 23.24 -24.11
C GLU A 185 -8.56 21.82 -24.26
N ARG A 186 -7.72 20.87 -24.68
CA ARG A 186 -8.10 19.45 -24.77
C ARG A 186 -8.18 18.82 -23.39
N ILE A 187 -7.21 19.11 -22.51
CA ILE A 187 -7.21 18.62 -21.12
C ILE A 187 -8.47 19.08 -20.39
N ALA A 188 -8.90 20.34 -20.60
CA ALA A 188 -10.12 20.87 -19.99
C ALA A 188 -11.42 20.14 -20.38
N ARG A 189 -11.39 19.32 -21.44
CA ARG A 189 -12.53 18.52 -21.92
C ARG A 189 -12.33 17.01 -21.72
N ALA A 190 -11.24 16.61 -21.05
CA ALA A 190 -10.91 15.21 -20.87
C ALA A 190 -12.00 14.48 -20.09
N THR A 191 -12.29 13.26 -20.53
CA THR A 191 -13.24 12.36 -19.88
C THR A 191 -12.54 11.43 -18.89
N LEU A 192 -13.33 10.82 -18.00
CA LEU A 192 -12.81 9.79 -17.09
C LEU A 192 -12.19 8.62 -17.87
N ALA A 193 -12.80 8.20 -18.98
CA ALA A 193 -12.30 7.10 -19.80
C ALA A 193 -10.90 7.40 -20.37
N GLU A 194 -10.64 8.65 -20.75
CA GLU A 194 -9.32 9.08 -21.23
C GLU A 194 -8.32 9.21 -20.08
N ALA A 195 -8.75 9.69 -18.91
CA ALA A 195 -7.88 9.82 -17.73
C ALA A 195 -7.38 8.46 -17.21
N VAL A 196 -8.20 7.40 -17.30
CA VAL A 196 -7.81 6.07 -16.82
C VAL A 196 -7.00 5.25 -17.82
N ALA A 197 -6.93 5.68 -19.08
CA ALA A 197 -6.20 5.00 -20.15
C ALA A 197 -4.69 5.30 -20.10
N HIS A 198 -4.03 4.84 -19.03
CA HIS A 198 -2.60 5.13 -18.81
C HIS A 198 -1.71 4.40 -19.83
N PRO A 199 -0.69 5.06 -20.42
CA PRO A 199 0.08 4.50 -21.54
C PRO A 199 0.98 3.31 -21.17
N ASN A 200 1.42 3.23 -19.91
CA ASN A 200 2.44 2.26 -19.49
C ASN A 200 1.97 1.23 -18.45
N TRP A 201 0.85 1.49 -17.77
CA TRP A 201 0.50 0.78 -16.53
C TRP A 201 -0.99 0.48 -16.48
N ASP A 202 -1.34 -0.72 -16.04
CA ASP A 202 -2.70 -1.08 -15.65
C ASP A 202 -2.84 -0.90 -14.13
N MET A 203 -3.61 0.10 -13.72
CA MET A 203 -3.71 0.56 -12.34
C MET A 203 -5.15 0.86 -11.95
N GLY A 204 -5.39 0.96 -10.63
CA GLY A 204 -6.70 1.34 -10.11
C GLY A 204 -7.14 2.74 -10.58
N GLN A 205 -8.45 2.92 -10.76
CA GLN A 205 -9.05 4.15 -11.30
C GLN A 205 -8.55 5.45 -10.64
N ARG A 206 -8.42 5.47 -9.31
CA ARG A 206 -7.97 6.65 -8.55
C ARG A 206 -6.55 7.08 -8.95
N ILE A 207 -5.58 6.16 -8.85
CA ILE A 207 -4.18 6.47 -9.18
C ILE A 207 -4.02 6.80 -10.67
N SER A 208 -4.82 6.22 -11.56
CA SER A 208 -4.78 6.58 -12.99
C SER A 208 -5.22 8.02 -13.22
N VAL A 209 -6.28 8.49 -12.54
CA VAL A 209 -6.72 9.90 -12.60
C VAL A 209 -5.70 10.85 -11.96
N ASP A 210 -5.12 10.45 -10.82
CA ASP A 210 -4.07 11.24 -10.15
C ASP A 210 -2.80 11.33 -11.03
N SER A 211 -2.47 10.27 -11.78
CA SER A 211 -1.37 10.27 -12.74
C SER A 211 -1.65 11.18 -13.95
N ALA A 212 -2.87 11.15 -14.48
CA ALA A 212 -3.29 12.01 -15.60
C ALA A 212 -3.22 13.50 -15.28
N SER A 213 -3.46 13.88 -14.02
CA SER A 213 -3.35 15.26 -13.53
C SER A 213 -1.98 15.63 -12.96
N LEU A 214 -1.03 14.68 -12.93
CA LEU A 214 0.23 14.75 -12.18
C LEU A 214 0.09 14.97 -10.67
N PHE A 215 -1.14 14.94 -10.13
CA PHE A 215 -1.37 15.02 -8.69
C PHE A 215 -0.74 13.85 -7.95
N ASN A 216 -0.68 12.67 -8.58
CA ASN A 216 0.07 11.52 -8.06
C ASN A 216 1.53 11.90 -7.75
N LYS A 217 2.20 12.61 -8.66
CA LYS A 217 3.60 13.01 -8.47
C LYS A 217 3.74 14.08 -7.38
N ALA A 218 2.76 14.96 -7.22
CA ALA A 218 2.73 15.91 -6.11
C ALA A 218 2.64 15.20 -4.75
N LEU A 219 1.83 14.15 -4.63
CA LEU A 219 1.77 13.31 -3.42
C LEU A 219 3.12 12.63 -3.15
N GLU A 220 3.74 12.07 -4.20
CA GLU A 220 5.01 11.36 -4.08
C GLU A 220 6.18 12.28 -3.69
N VAL A 221 6.16 13.56 -4.08
CA VAL A 221 7.13 14.57 -3.61
C VAL A 221 7.01 14.77 -2.09
N ILE A 222 5.78 14.89 -1.58
CA ILE A 222 5.54 15.01 -0.13
C ILE A 222 5.98 13.72 0.58
N GLU A 223 5.59 12.57 0.04
CA GLU A 223 5.98 11.27 0.58
C GLU A 223 7.51 11.08 0.63
N ALA A 224 8.25 11.48 -0.40
CA ALA A 224 9.71 11.39 -0.41
C ALA A 224 10.36 12.29 0.65
N LYS A 225 9.82 13.50 0.84
CA LYS A 225 10.22 14.37 1.94
C LYS A 225 10.02 13.68 3.29
N GLU A 226 8.85 13.11 3.53
CA GLU A 226 8.53 12.50 4.84
C GLU A 226 9.27 11.17 5.08
N LEU A 227 9.48 10.35 4.04
CA LEU A 227 10.19 9.07 4.16
C LEU A 227 11.69 9.23 4.43
N PHE A 228 12.32 10.20 3.76
CA PHE A 228 13.79 10.29 3.70
C PHE A 228 14.34 11.60 4.29
N GLY A 229 13.47 12.50 4.77
CA GLY A 229 13.87 13.77 5.35
C GLY A 229 14.52 14.72 4.35
N PHE A 230 14.12 14.69 3.08
CA PHE A 230 14.57 15.66 2.06
C PHE A 230 13.94 17.03 2.29
N THR A 231 14.69 18.11 2.02
CA THR A 231 14.07 19.42 1.88
C THR A 231 13.39 19.53 0.51
N PRO A 232 12.38 20.39 0.34
CA PRO A 232 11.71 20.57 -0.95
C PRO A 232 12.67 20.88 -2.10
N GLU A 233 13.74 21.63 -1.85
CA GLU A 233 14.75 22.02 -2.84
C GLU A 233 15.63 20.85 -3.29
N GLN A 234 15.70 19.76 -2.50
CA GLN A 234 16.44 18.56 -2.85
C GLN A 234 15.63 17.62 -3.76
N ILE A 235 14.33 17.86 -3.96
CA ILE A 235 13.45 16.97 -4.72
C ILE A 235 13.12 17.61 -6.06
N GLU A 236 13.55 16.97 -7.15
CA GLU A 236 13.26 17.39 -8.52
C GLU A 236 12.35 16.36 -9.20
N VAL A 237 11.39 16.84 -9.99
CA VAL A 237 10.48 16.00 -10.78
C VAL A 237 10.86 16.10 -12.26
N VAL A 238 11.03 14.95 -12.92
CA VAL A 238 11.40 14.86 -14.35
C VAL A 238 10.46 13.92 -15.11
N ILE A 239 10.06 14.28 -16.33
CA ILE A 239 9.13 13.53 -17.22
C ILE A 239 9.87 12.89 -18.41
#